data_AF-A0A523N9G4-F1
#
_entry.id   AF-A0A523N9G4-F1
#
_cell.length_a   1.000
_cell.length_b   1.000
_cell.length_c   1.000
_cell.angle_alpha   90.00
_cell.angle_beta   90.00
_cell.angle_gamma   90.00
#
_symmetry.space_group_name_H-M   'P 1'
#
loop_
_entity.id
_entity.type
_entity.pdbx_description
1 polymer ?
#
loop_
_entity_poly.entity_id
_entity_poly.type
_entity_poly.pdbx_seq_one_letter_code
_entity_poly.pdbx_strand_id
1 'polypeptide(L)'
;MIFNRFSKYLFLIFLLYTQVASAQYFFFGRNKVHYEDFDWKVMRTDHFDIFYYGEMQNIAEIGAYYAEQVYDELKVEMNNVVTR
;
A
#
# COMPACT_ATOMS: atom_id res chain seq x y z
N MET A 1 -1.97 57.08 -24.73
CA MET A 1 -1.91 55.87 -25.59
C MET A 1 -0.82 54.85 -25.19
N ILE A 2 -0.17 55.00 -24.01
CA ILE A 2 0.93 54.12 -23.54
C ILE A 2 0.43 53.01 -22.60
N PHE A 3 -0.65 53.27 -21.86
CA PHE A 3 -1.26 52.32 -20.91
C PHE A 3 -1.69 51.00 -21.58
N ASN A 4 -2.19 51.07 -22.82
CA ASN A 4 -2.58 49.89 -23.60
C ASN A 4 -1.40 49.02 -24.08
N ARG A 5 -0.16 49.51 -24.03
CA ARG A 5 1.01 48.69 -24.42
C ARG A 5 1.44 47.76 -23.29
N PHE A 6 1.35 48.22 -22.04
CA PHE A 6 1.60 47.41 -20.84
C PHE A 6 0.52 46.36 -20.60
N SER A 7 -0.73 46.69 -20.93
CA SER A 7 -1.89 45.80 -20.86
C SER A 7 -1.66 44.47 -21.62
N LYS A 8 -0.98 44.49 -22.78
CA LYS A 8 -0.67 43.28 -23.55
C LYS A 8 0.30 42.34 -22.84
N TYR A 9 1.31 42.89 -22.17
CA TYR A 9 2.28 42.10 -21.40
C TYR A 9 1.66 41.54 -20.13
N LEU A 10 0.77 42.30 -19.48
CA LEU A 10 0.00 41.84 -18.33
C LEU A 10 -0.94 40.68 -18.71
N PHE A 11 -1.59 40.79 -19.88
CA PHE A 11 -2.42 39.73 -20.43
C PHE A 11 -1.60 38.47 -20.78
N LEU A 12 -0.39 38.65 -21.31
CA LEU A 12 0.54 37.55 -21.56
C LEU A 12 0.96 36.86 -20.25
N ILE A 13 1.28 37.63 -19.21
CA ILE A 13 1.63 37.12 -17.88
C ILE A 13 0.45 36.36 -17.26
N PHE A 14 -0.78 36.85 -17.44
CA PHE A 14 -2.00 36.18 -16.98
C PHE A 14 -2.24 34.84 -17.70
N LEU A 15 -2.07 34.79 -19.02
CA LEU A 15 -2.13 33.56 -19.83
C LEU A 15 -1.05 32.53 -19.44
N LEU A 16 0.11 33.00 -18.98
CA LEU A 16 1.17 32.14 -18.46
C LEU A 16 0.86 31.65 -17.03
N TYR A 17 -0.01 32.34 -16.29
CA TYR A 17 -0.43 31.99 -14.93
C TYR A 17 -1.61 30.98 -14.90
N THR A 18 -2.35 30.80 -16.00
CA THR A 18 -3.45 29.82 -16.06
C THR A 18 -2.96 28.37 -16.13
N GLN A 19 -1.64 28.13 -16.17
CA GLN A 19 -1.05 26.80 -16.02
C GLN A 19 -1.03 26.28 -14.58
N VAL A 20 -1.61 27.00 -13.61
CA VAL A 20 -1.87 26.48 -12.25
C VAL A 20 -2.97 25.42 -12.30
N ALA A 21 -2.57 24.24 -12.77
CA ALA A 21 -2.55 23.02 -11.98
C ALA A 21 -3.87 22.28 -11.72
N SER A 22 -4.75 22.16 -12.72
CA SER A 22 -5.91 21.26 -12.64
C SER A 22 -5.57 19.76 -12.59
N ALA A 23 -4.33 19.37 -12.94
CA ALA A 23 -3.89 17.97 -12.91
C ALA A 23 -3.66 17.41 -11.48
N GLN A 24 -3.53 18.29 -10.49
CA GLN A 24 -3.30 17.91 -9.08
C GLN A 24 -4.58 17.46 -8.35
N TYR A 25 -5.75 17.80 -8.91
CA TYR A 25 -7.06 17.56 -8.27
C TYR A 25 -7.70 16.24 -8.66
N PHE A 26 -7.06 15.46 -9.54
CA PHE A 26 -7.49 14.09 -9.80
C PHE A 26 -7.00 13.18 -8.67
N PHE A 27 -7.91 12.82 -7.77
CA PHE A 27 -7.71 11.73 -6.81
C PHE A 27 -7.63 10.39 -7.56
N PHE A 28 -6.51 10.15 -8.26
CA PHE A 28 -6.18 8.84 -8.81
C PHE A 28 -5.57 7.97 -7.71
N GLY A 29 -5.79 6.65 -7.77
CA GLY A 29 -5.08 5.71 -6.89
C GLY A 29 -5.79 5.31 -5.59
N ARG A 30 -7.11 5.50 -5.47
CA ARG A 30 -7.86 4.77 -4.45
C ARG A 30 -8.20 3.39 -4.98
N ASN A 31 -7.63 2.34 -4.37
CA ASN A 31 -8.10 0.99 -4.61
C ASN A 31 -9.59 0.93 -4.32
N LYS A 32 -10.37 0.42 -5.28
CA LYS A 32 -11.77 0.13 -5.05
C LYS A 32 -11.82 -1.00 -4.03
N VAL A 33 -12.40 -0.75 -2.86
CA VAL A 33 -12.60 -1.80 -1.85
C VAL A 33 -13.66 -2.75 -2.41
N HIS A 34 -13.23 -3.95 -2.77
CA HIS A 34 -14.13 -5.04 -3.11
C HIS A 34 -14.50 -5.74 -1.81
N TYR A 35 -15.76 -5.60 -1.42
CA TYR A 35 -16.30 -6.36 -0.31
C TYR A 35 -16.64 -7.75 -0.83
N GLU A 36 -16.00 -8.76 -0.25
CA GLU A 36 -16.22 -10.16 -0.55
C GLU A 36 -16.37 -10.89 0.79
N ASP A 37 -17.30 -11.84 0.84
CA ASP A 37 -17.49 -12.69 2.00
C ASP A 37 -16.43 -13.81 1.95
N PHE A 38 -15.38 -13.66 2.74
CA PHE A 38 -14.31 -14.64 2.83
C PHE A 38 -14.65 -15.73 3.86
N ASP A 39 -14.61 -16.99 3.42
CA ASP A 39 -14.61 -18.16 4.32
C ASP A 39 -13.21 -18.33 4.93
N TRP A 40 -12.94 -17.57 5.99
CA TRP A 40 -11.66 -17.57 6.67
C TRP A 40 -11.41 -18.89 7.40
N LYS A 41 -10.21 -19.41 7.23
CA LYS A 41 -9.67 -20.59 7.91
C LYS A 41 -8.39 -20.20 8.64
N VAL A 42 -8.10 -20.92 9.73
CA VAL A 42 -6.91 -20.69 10.54
C VAL A 42 -6.10 -21.98 10.58
N MET A 43 -4.87 -21.91 10.07
CA MET A 43 -3.85 -22.93 10.24
C MET A 43 -3.00 -22.56 11.44
N ARG A 44 -2.79 -23.50 12.37
CA ARG A 44 -1.99 -23.27 13.57
C ARG A 44 -0.71 -24.07 13.50
N THR A 45 0.40 -23.41 13.80
CA THR A 45 1.69 -24.02 14.07
C THR A 45 2.06 -23.78 15.53
N ASP A 46 3.26 -24.20 15.93
CA ASP A 46 3.73 -24.05 17.30
C ASP A 46 3.79 -22.56 17.72
N HIS A 47 4.22 -21.67 16.81
CA HIS A 47 4.44 -20.26 17.10
C HIS A 47 3.50 -19.30 16.36
N PHE A 48 2.80 -19.74 15.30
CA PHE A 48 2.00 -18.85 14.44
C PHE A 48 0.56 -19.32 14.21
N ASP A 49 -0.35 -18.36 14.10
CA ASP A 49 -1.71 -18.56 13.58
C ASP A 49 -1.79 -17.90 12.19
N ILE A 50 -2.02 -18.71 11.16
CA ILE A 50 -1.97 -18.31 9.76
C ILE A 50 -3.39 -18.30 9.21
N PHE A 51 -3.86 -17.12 8.87
CA PHE A 51 -5.20 -16.89 8.34
C PHE A 51 -5.17 -16.97 6.82
N TYR A 52 -6.03 -17.80 6.26
CA TYR A 52 -6.16 -17.98 4.81
C TYR A 52 -7.61 -18.20 4.42
N TYR A 53 -7.94 -18.07 3.14
CA TYR A 53 -9.27 -18.33 2.61
C TYR A 53 -9.17 -18.95 1.21
N GLY A 54 -10.28 -19.53 0.74
CA GLY A 54 -10.36 -20.12 -0.59
C GLY A 54 -9.33 -21.23 -0.81
N GLU A 55 -8.71 -21.23 -2.00
CA GLU A 55 -7.73 -22.25 -2.41
C GLU A 55 -6.30 -21.93 -1.95
N MET A 56 -6.10 -20.93 -1.09
CA MET A 56 -4.77 -20.50 -0.64
C MET A 56 -4.11 -21.43 0.39
N GLN A 57 -4.69 -22.60 0.69
CA GLN A 57 -4.14 -23.50 1.70
C GLN A 57 -2.69 -23.89 1.42
N ASN A 58 -2.36 -24.24 0.18
CA ASN A 58 -1.00 -24.65 -0.17
C ASN A 58 0.03 -23.52 0.05
N ILE A 59 -0.35 -22.29 -0.25
CA ILE A 59 0.50 -21.10 -0.01
C ILE A 59 0.64 -20.87 1.50
N ALA A 60 -0.45 -21.03 2.26
CA ALA A 60 -0.42 -20.92 3.71
C ALA A 60 0.51 -21.96 4.36
N GLU A 61 0.50 -23.21 3.87
CA GLU A 61 1.40 -24.28 4.33
C GLU A 61 2.88 -23.96 4.06
N ILE A 62 3.19 -23.43 2.87
CA ILE A 62 4.55 -22.99 2.53
C ILE A 62 4.99 -21.84 3.44
N GLY A 63 4.12 -20.85 3.64
CA GLY A 63 4.38 -19.73 4.54
C GLY A 63 4.59 -20.19 5.99
N ALA A 64 3.79 -21.15 6.45
CA ALA A 64 3.90 -21.76 7.77
C ALA A 64 5.27 -22.41 7.99
N TYR A 65 5.70 -23.21 7.02
CA TYR A 65 7.00 -23.87 7.05
C TYR A 65 8.15 -22.87 7.20
N TYR A 66 8.18 -21.82 6.37
CA TYR A 66 9.24 -20.81 6.45
C TYR A 66 9.18 -19.97 7.72
N ALA A 67 7.98 -19.64 8.21
CA ALA A 67 7.81 -18.89 9.44
C ALA A 67 8.41 -19.64 10.64
N GLU A 68 8.12 -20.95 10.76
CA GLU A 68 8.70 -21.80 11.81
C GLU A 68 10.22 -21.96 11.65
N GLN A 69 10.70 -22.18 10.42
CA GLN A 69 12.14 -22.29 10.17
C GLN A 69 12.90 -21.02 10.61
N VAL A 70 12.40 -19.84 10.25
CA VAL A 70 13.04 -18.55 10.61
C VAL A 70 12.90 -18.28 12.11
N TYR A 71 11.79 -18.67 12.74
CA TYR A 71 11.64 -18.59 14.19
C TYR A 71 12.74 -19.38 14.92
N ASP A 72 13.01 -20.60 14.44
CA ASP A 72 14.05 -21.46 15.01
C ASP A 72 15.47 -20.89 14.83
N GLU A 73 15.73 -20.20 13.72
CA GLU A 73 16.99 -19.49 13.50
C GLU A 73 17.13 -18.28 14.43
N LEU A 74 16.11 -17.42 14.47
CA LEU A 74 16.16 -16.16 15.21
C LEU A 74 16.17 -16.36 16.72
N LYS A 75 15.48 -17.37 17.26
CA LYS A 75 15.48 -17.62 18.72
C LYS A 75 16.91 -17.90 19.24
N VAL A 76 17.74 -18.53 18.41
CA VAL A 76 19.14 -18.83 18.73
C VAL A 76 19.98 -17.56 18.57
N GLU A 77 19.87 -16.88 17.44
CA GLU A 77 20.65 -15.67 17.16
C GLU A 77 20.41 -14.56 18.20
N MET A 78 19.15 -14.37 18.58
CA MET A 78 18.74 -13.34 19.53
C MET A 78 18.91 -13.76 20.99
N ASN A 79 19.24 -15.02 21.27
CA ASN A 79 19.27 -15.61 22.60
C ASN A 79 18.00 -15.28 23.42
N ASN A 80 16.85 -15.33 22.76
CA ASN A 80 15.56 -14.97 23.34
C ASN A 80 14.44 -15.77 22.66
N VAL A 81 13.42 -16.13 23.45
CA VAL A 81 12.26 -16.90 22.97
C VAL A 81 11.02 -16.05 23.11
N VAL A 82 10.34 -15.79 21.99
CA VAL A 82 9.04 -15.12 21.98
C VAL A 82 7.95 -16.18 22.06
N THR A 83 7.12 -16.10 23.09
CA THR A 83 5.97 -17.00 23.28
C THR A 83 4.69 -16.33 22.80
N ARG A 84 3.69 -17.15 22.47
CA ARG A 84 2.37 -16.74 21.97
C ARG A 84 1.52 -16.06 23.04
#